data_AF-A0A1Q7MEG3-F1
#
_entry.id   AF-A0A1Q7MEG3-F1
#
_cell.length_a   1.000
_cell.length_b   1.000
_cell.length_c   1.000
_cell.angle_alpha   90.00
_cell.angle_beta   90.00
_cell.angle_gamma   90.00
#
_symmetry.space_group_name_H-M   'P 1'
#
loop_
_entity.id
_entity.type
_entity.pdbx_description
1 polymer ?
#
loop_
_entity_poly.entity_id
_entity_poly.type
_entity_poly.pdbx_seq_one_letter_code
_entity_poly.pdbx_strand_id
1 'polypeptide(L)'
;MPDEPERFSVPDDIIGALSDRVSELTQHVATLETELDAARKRIAIYEEFDTTVREGLAGALRSAHQIRSRAEHASQQILVQARDERKLLLKEVERLRDERDILVEEIASTRRGGLSALRGPRRELAPAAQEPAADLNPAEMRSMATEALRGVFTELLDDIRTEVRSAADIAREASLAAEQVRAAQGEARAAQEQAQEDLRRAQEDLRNAAEAQRGAEQERLEAALRASEERTRADETARAERIAAEAARPERIAESAVPRFGVTRRDDIAAQIGRDEIGARRDAPVTQQGEETGPRTRTIVLMLSPIPSFARLVEIERRIQSLSQVKSLYVRDLNGGVASLVLGLRVPMLVDEMGAAIASLTQPRLAVQRTGADTLELRIEGEAGVA
;
A
#
# COMPACT_ATOMS: atom_id res chain seq x y z
N MET A 1 -33.69 -96.27 3.50
CA MET A 1 -32.96 -95.89 2.28
C MET A 1 -33.77 -96.37 1.10
N PRO A 2 -34.32 -95.44 0.32
CA PRO A 2 -33.50 -94.76 -0.68
C PRO A 2 -33.47 -93.23 -0.54
N ASP A 3 -32.45 -92.69 -1.19
CA ASP A 3 -31.96 -91.32 -1.16
C ASP A 3 -32.91 -90.33 -1.84
N GLU A 4 -33.30 -89.27 -1.12
CA GLU A 4 -33.70 -88.01 -1.75
C GLU A 4 -32.40 -87.28 -2.13
N PRO A 5 -32.23 -86.86 -3.39
CA PRO A 5 -31.06 -86.07 -3.76
C PRO A 5 -31.18 -84.72 -3.05
N GLU A 6 -30.25 -84.46 -2.13
CA GLU A 6 -29.90 -83.10 -1.71
C GLU A 6 -29.71 -82.29 -2.99
N ARG A 7 -30.72 -81.50 -3.32
CA ARG A 7 -30.58 -80.43 -4.28
C ARG A 7 -29.62 -79.45 -3.61
N PHE A 8 -28.33 -79.64 -3.89
CA PHE A 8 -27.33 -78.60 -3.76
C PHE A 8 -27.90 -77.39 -4.49
N SER A 9 -28.43 -76.42 -3.74
CA SER A 9 -28.79 -75.11 -4.24
C SER A 9 -27.49 -74.44 -4.66
N VAL A 10 -27.13 -74.67 -5.92
CA VAL A 10 -26.14 -73.88 -6.66
C VAL A 10 -26.58 -72.40 -6.54
N PRO A 11 -25.65 -71.43 -6.45
CA PRO A 11 -25.96 -70.09 -5.97
C PRO A 11 -26.68 -69.31 -7.07
N ASP A 12 -28.00 -69.43 -7.13
CA ASP A 12 -28.88 -68.85 -8.15
C ASP A 12 -28.92 -67.31 -8.15
N ASP A 13 -28.22 -66.66 -7.22
CA ASP A 13 -28.15 -65.20 -7.08
C ASP A 13 -26.81 -64.58 -7.53
N ILE A 14 -25.89 -65.36 -8.10
CA ILE A 14 -24.61 -64.80 -8.61
C ILE A 14 -24.86 -63.78 -9.71
N ILE A 15 -25.84 -64.03 -10.59
CA ILE A 15 -26.17 -63.13 -11.71
C ILE A 15 -26.76 -61.81 -11.19
N GLY A 16 -27.63 -61.87 -10.17
CA GLY A 16 -28.18 -60.69 -9.51
C GLY A 16 -27.12 -59.85 -8.82
N ALA A 17 -26.28 -60.50 -7.99
CA ALA A 17 -25.17 -59.82 -7.29
C ALA A 17 -24.16 -59.20 -8.26
N LEU A 18 -23.87 -59.85 -9.38
CA LEU A 18 -22.99 -59.29 -10.42
C LEU A 18 -23.64 -58.08 -11.10
N SER A 19 -24.94 -58.13 -11.40
CA SER A 19 -25.69 -57.01 -11.97
C SER A 19 -25.72 -55.80 -11.03
N ASP A 20 -25.97 -56.02 -9.74
CA ASP A 20 -25.94 -54.97 -8.72
C ASP A 20 -24.56 -54.33 -8.64
N ARG A 21 -23.49 -55.13 -8.61
CA ARG A 21 -22.12 -54.62 -8.57
C ARG A 21 -21.75 -53.87 -9.85
N VAL A 22 -22.20 -54.31 -11.01
CA VAL A 22 -22.01 -53.58 -12.28
C VAL A 22 -22.76 -52.25 -12.25
N SER A 23 -23.98 -52.21 -11.71
CA SER A 23 -24.74 -50.96 -11.57
C SER A 23 -24.05 -49.98 -10.61
N GLU A 24 -23.52 -50.48 -9.49
CA GLU A 24 -22.77 -49.70 -8.51
C GLU A 24 -21.47 -49.16 -9.12
N LEU A 25 -20.70 -50.02 -9.82
CA LEU A 25 -19.50 -49.61 -10.55
C LEU A 25 -19.81 -48.58 -11.63
N THR A 26 -20.91 -48.73 -12.35
CA THR A 26 -21.35 -47.76 -13.37
C THR A 26 -21.66 -46.41 -12.73
N GLN A 27 -22.33 -46.43 -11.57
CA GLN A 27 -22.61 -45.23 -10.80
C GLN A 27 -21.32 -44.58 -10.27
N HIS A 28 -20.38 -45.37 -9.74
CA HIS A 28 -19.07 -44.88 -9.29
C HIS A 28 -18.24 -44.28 -10.44
N VAL A 29 -18.26 -44.89 -11.63
CA VAL A 29 -17.59 -44.35 -12.81
C VAL A 29 -18.21 -43.00 -13.19
N ALA A 30 -19.54 -42.90 -13.24
CA ALA A 30 -20.21 -41.64 -13.53
C ALA A 30 -19.88 -40.54 -12.49
N THR A 31 -19.82 -40.88 -11.20
CA THR A 31 -19.42 -39.91 -10.17
C THR A 31 -17.97 -39.47 -10.34
N LEU A 32 -17.04 -40.41 -10.58
CA LEU A 32 -15.63 -40.09 -10.78
C LEU A 32 -15.41 -39.24 -12.04
N GLU A 33 -16.16 -39.47 -13.11
CA GLU A 33 -16.13 -38.63 -14.31
C GLU A 33 -16.56 -37.19 -13.99
N THR A 34 -17.65 -37.01 -13.23
CA THR A 34 -18.09 -35.67 -12.83
C THR A 34 -17.10 -34.97 -11.90
N GLU A 35 -16.47 -35.69 -10.96
CA GLU A 35 -15.44 -35.15 -10.07
C GLU A 35 -14.17 -34.77 -10.85
N LEU A 36 -13.79 -35.58 -11.83
CA LEU A 36 -12.65 -35.33 -12.70
C LEU A 36 -12.88 -34.10 -13.58
N ASP A 37 -14.08 -33.93 -14.13
CA ASP A 37 -14.44 -32.72 -14.87
C ASP A 37 -14.49 -31.47 -13.97
N ALA A 38 -14.97 -31.60 -12.72
CA ALA A 38 -14.91 -30.52 -11.74
C ALA A 38 -13.47 -30.17 -11.34
N ALA A 39 -12.59 -31.15 -11.20
CA ALA A 39 -11.17 -30.94 -10.94
C ALA A 39 -10.48 -30.24 -12.13
N ARG A 40 -10.76 -30.66 -13.37
CA ARG A 40 -10.24 -30.01 -14.59
C ARG A 40 -10.66 -28.54 -14.68
N LYS A 41 -11.92 -28.22 -14.38
CA LYS A 41 -12.41 -26.83 -14.35
C LYS A 41 -11.69 -25.99 -13.29
N ARG A 42 -11.45 -26.56 -12.10
CA ARG A 42 -10.68 -25.88 -11.05
C ARG A 42 -9.23 -25.61 -11.49
N ILE A 43 -8.58 -26.58 -12.12
CA ILE A 43 -7.22 -26.42 -12.64
C ILE A 43 -7.18 -25.30 -13.68
N ALA A 44 -8.12 -25.26 -14.62
CA ALA A 44 -8.19 -24.20 -15.62
C ALA A 44 -8.33 -22.80 -14.98
N ILE A 45 -9.16 -22.66 -13.93
CA ILE A 45 -9.28 -21.40 -13.20
C ILE A 45 -7.95 -20.99 -12.53
N TYR A 46 -7.23 -21.94 -11.93
CA TYR A 46 -5.94 -21.64 -11.32
C TYR A 46 -4.88 -21.27 -12.36
N GLU A 47 -4.89 -21.91 -13.53
CA GLU A 47 -4.01 -21.55 -14.64
C GLU A 47 -4.29 -20.14 -15.16
N GLU A 48 -5.56 -19.78 -15.34
CA GLU A 48 -5.98 -18.42 -15.68
C GLU A 48 -5.52 -17.42 -14.60
N PHE A 49 -5.78 -17.70 -13.33
CA PHE A 49 -5.33 -16.85 -12.23
C PHE A 49 -3.80 -16.68 -12.22
N ASP A 50 -3.05 -17.75 -12.39
CA ASP A 50 -1.58 -17.72 -12.48
C ASP A 50 -1.11 -16.82 -13.62
N THR A 51 -1.75 -16.89 -14.79
CA THR A 51 -1.40 -16.00 -15.90
C THR A 51 -1.67 -14.54 -15.57
N THR A 52 -2.80 -14.23 -14.93
CA THR A 52 -3.10 -12.85 -14.50
C THR A 52 -2.11 -12.34 -13.46
N VAL A 53 -1.70 -13.17 -12.50
CA VAL A 53 -0.70 -12.81 -11.48
C VAL A 53 0.67 -12.57 -12.13
N ARG A 54 1.09 -13.44 -13.05
CA ARG A 54 2.36 -13.25 -13.78
C ARG A 54 2.35 -11.99 -14.63
N GLU A 55 1.24 -11.68 -15.29
CA GLU A 55 1.09 -10.44 -16.06
C GLU A 55 1.11 -9.21 -15.16
N GLY A 56 0.39 -9.24 -14.03
CA GLY A 56 0.38 -8.18 -13.04
C GLY A 56 1.76 -7.92 -12.45
N LEU A 57 2.49 -8.97 -12.08
CA LEU A 57 3.88 -8.88 -11.59
C LEU A 57 4.82 -8.32 -12.66
N ALA A 58 4.71 -8.77 -13.91
CA ALA A 58 5.52 -8.24 -15.01
C ALA A 58 5.20 -6.75 -15.27
N GLY A 59 3.92 -6.36 -15.17
CA GLY A 59 3.49 -4.96 -15.25
C GLY A 59 4.08 -4.09 -14.13
N ALA A 60 3.99 -4.56 -12.88
CA ALA A 60 4.54 -3.88 -11.71
C ALA A 60 6.06 -3.74 -11.78
N LEU A 61 6.78 -4.76 -12.25
CA LEU A 61 8.23 -4.68 -12.44
C LEU A 61 8.60 -3.66 -13.53
N ARG A 62 7.88 -3.65 -14.66
CA ARG A 62 8.09 -2.66 -15.72
C ARG A 62 7.83 -1.23 -15.22
N SER A 63 6.75 -1.00 -14.48
CA SER A 63 6.44 0.34 -13.94
C SER A 63 7.46 0.77 -12.90
N ALA A 64 7.90 -0.12 -12.01
CA ALA A 64 8.96 0.15 -11.05
C ALA A 64 10.28 0.53 -11.74
N HIS A 65 10.66 -0.20 -12.80
CA HIS A 65 11.84 0.15 -13.60
C HIS A 65 11.72 1.51 -14.30
N GLN A 66 10.53 1.86 -14.80
CA GLN A 66 10.29 3.18 -15.40
C GLN A 66 10.40 4.31 -14.36
N ILE A 67 9.82 4.13 -13.17
CA ILE A 67 9.93 5.10 -12.06
C ILE A 67 11.40 5.29 -11.68
N ARG A 68 12.13 4.19 -11.53
CA ARG A 68 13.56 4.22 -11.23
C ARG A 68 14.36 4.97 -12.29
N SER A 69 14.16 4.65 -13.57
CA SER A 69 14.88 5.31 -14.67
C SER A 69 14.59 6.82 -14.73
N ARG A 70 13.33 7.22 -14.52
CA ARG A 70 12.94 8.64 -14.42
C ARG A 70 13.59 9.33 -13.22
N ALA A 71 13.59 8.69 -12.05
CA ALA A 71 14.22 9.23 -10.85
C ALA A 71 15.74 9.38 -11.02
N GLU A 72 16.40 8.39 -11.64
CA GLU A 72 17.84 8.46 -11.96
C GLU A 72 18.13 9.64 -12.90
N HIS A 73 17.37 9.80 -13.99
CA HIS A 73 17.54 10.95 -14.89
C HIS A 73 17.28 12.28 -14.20
N ALA A 74 16.20 12.40 -13.42
CA ALA A 74 15.89 13.63 -12.68
C ALA A 74 17.01 13.97 -11.68
N SER A 75 17.53 12.97 -10.96
CA SER A 75 18.63 13.17 -10.01
C SER A 75 19.92 13.64 -10.71
N GLN A 76 20.22 13.07 -11.89
CA GLN A 76 21.38 13.48 -12.68
C GLN A 76 21.24 14.93 -13.18
N GLN A 77 20.04 15.31 -13.64
CA GLN A 77 19.76 16.68 -14.06
C GLN A 77 19.91 17.68 -12.90
N ILE A 78 19.35 17.37 -11.73
CA ILE A 78 19.49 18.21 -10.53
C ILE A 78 20.96 18.36 -10.13
N LEU A 79 21.74 17.27 -10.18
CA LEU A 79 23.17 17.33 -9.87
C LEU A 79 23.97 18.18 -10.86
N VAL A 80 23.64 18.11 -12.15
CA VAL A 80 24.28 18.96 -13.18
C VAL A 80 23.90 20.42 -12.96
N GLN A 81 22.60 20.71 -12.80
CA GLN A 81 22.11 22.06 -12.53
C GLN A 81 22.76 22.65 -11.27
N ALA A 82 22.78 21.93 -10.16
CA ALA A 82 23.40 22.38 -8.90
C ALA A 82 24.91 22.64 -9.06
N ARG A 83 25.61 21.86 -9.89
CA ARG A 83 27.03 22.10 -10.20
C ARG A 83 27.23 23.39 -10.99
N ASP A 84 26.36 23.68 -11.94
CA ASP A 84 26.46 24.88 -12.77
C ASP A 84 26.04 26.14 -12.01
N GLU A 85 24.97 26.08 -11.22
CA GLU A 85 24.59 27.14 -10.27
C GLU A 85 25.71 27.43 -9.28
N ARG A 86 26.34 26.40 -8.71
CA ARG A 86 27.49 26.58 -7.81
C ARG A 86 28.66 27.28 -8.51
N LYS A 87 28.96 26.96 -9.77
CA LYS A 87 30.02 27.65 -10.53
C LYS A 87 29.66 29.12 -10.76
N LEU A 88 28.40 29.43 -11.08
CA LEU A 88 27.93 30.80 -11.26
C LEU A 88 28.04 31.60 -9.96
N LEU A 89 27.58 31.03 -8.84
CA LEU A 89 27.69 31.66 -7.52
C LEU A 89 29.15 31.88 -7.10
N LEU A 90 30.05 30.94 -7.41
CA LEU A 90 31.48 31.13 -7.14
C LEU A 90 32.07 32.31 -7.93
N LYS A 91 31.75 32.43 -9.22
CA LYS A 91 32.16 33.58 -10.04
C LYS A 91 31.62 34.90 -9.51
N GLU A 92 30.37 34.90 -9.05
CA GLU A 92 29.75 36.10 -8.46
C GLU A 92 30.41 36.47 -7.13
N VAL A 93 30.75 35.48 -6.30
CA VAL A 93 31.52 35.71 -5.06
C VAL A 93 32.91 36.27 -5.37
N GLU A 94 33.57 35.79 -6.42
CA GLU A 94 34.86 36.35 -6.88
C GLU A 94 34.70 37.80 -7.33
N ARG A 95 33.70 38.10 -8.19
CA ARG A 95 33.38 39.47 -8.62
C ARG A 95 33.15 40.41 -7.43
N LEU A 96 32.34 40.00 -6.46
CA LEU A 96 32.05 40.79 -5.26
C LEU A 96 33.29 40.98 -4.36
N ARG A 97 34.22 40.03 -4.35
CA ARG A 97 35.50 40.17 -3.64
C ARG A 97 36.40 41.21 -4.32
N ASP A 98 36.49 41.16 -5.64
CA ASP A 98 37.25 42.14 -6.42
C ASP A 98 36.67 43.55 -6.23
N GLU A 99 35.34 43.70 -6.28
CA GLU A 99 34.66 44.98 -6.01
C GLU A 99 34.92 45.50 -4.61
N ARG A 100 34.84 44.62 -3.61
CA ARG A 100 35.18 44.97 -2.23
C ARG A 100 36.63 45.45 -2.15
N ASP A 101 37.56 44.78 -2.81
CA ASP A 101 38.99 45.12 -2.74
C ASP A 101 39.27 46.47 -3.43
N ILE A 102 38.61 46.74 -4.56
CA ILE A 102 38.61 48.06 -5.22
C ILE A 102 38.06 49.14 -4.28
N LEU A 103 36.90 48.92 -3.66
CA LEU A 103 36.31 49.87 -2.72
C LEU A 103 37.20 50.11 -1.50
N VAL A 104 37.88 49.07 -0.99
CA VAL A 104 38.83 49.20 0.11
C VAL A 104 40.03 50.06 -0.31
N GLU A 105 40.54 49.89 -1.54
CA GLU A 105 41.61 50.72 -2.09
C GLU A 105 41.17 52.17 -2.31
N GLU A 106 39.94 52.39 -2.79
CA GLU A 106 39.33 53.72 -2.94
C GLU A 106 39.17 54.42 -1.58
N ILE A 107 38.70 53.70 -0.55
CA ILE A 107 38.61 54.23 0.82
C ILE A 107 40.01 54.54 1.37
N ALA A 108 41.00 53.67 1.14
CA ALA A 108 42.37 53.88 1.59
C ALA A 108 43.02 55.08 0.91
N SER A 109 42.84 55.24 -0.41
CA SER A 109 43.34 56.38 -1.18
C SER A 109 42.62 57.68 -0.81
N THR A 110 41.30 57.65 -0.60
CA THR A 110 40.51 58.80 -0.11
C THR A 110 40.96 59.22 1.29
N ARG A 111 41.23 58.27 2.20
CA ARG A 111 41.78 58.59 3.53
C ARG A 111 43.19 59.17 3.43
N ARG A 112 44.04 58.62 2.54
CA ARG A 112 45.41 59.10 2.31
C ARG A 112 45.46 60.49 1.67
N GLY A 113 44.54 60.78 0.74
CA GLY A 113 44.38 62.10 0.10
C GLY A 113 43.67 63.13 0.98
N GLY A 114 42.67 62.71 1.76
CA GLY A 114 41.94 63.55 2.71
C GLY A 114 42.79 64.03 3.88
N LEU A 115 43.78 63.24 4.31
CA LEU A 115 44.81 63.68 5.27
C LEU A 115 45.81 64.67 4.65
N SER A 116 45.98 64.68 3.33
CA SER A 116 46.85 65.63 2.60
C SER A 116 46.18 67.00 2.38
N ALA A 117 44.85 67.04 2.30
CA ALA A 117 44.09 68.30 2.24
C ALA A 117 43.98 69.02 3.60
N LEU A 118 44.23 68.33 4.72
CA LEU A 118 44.21 68.89 6.08
C LEU A 118 45.60 69.23 6.64
N ARG A 119 46.69 68.84 5.96
CA ARG A 119 48.07 69.20 6.31
C ARG A 119 48.68 70.03 5.19
N GLY A 120 48.25 71.28 5.11
CA GLY A 120 48.56 72.18 4.01
C GLY A 120 50.07 72.45 3.80
N PRO A 121 50.48 72.80 2.57
CA PRO A 121 51.65 73.61 2.37
C PRO A 121 51.30 75.06 2.74
N ARG A 122 52.06 75.57 3.71
CA ARG A 122 52.09 76.95 4.17
C ARG A 122 52.09 77.90 2.96
N ARG A 123 51.02 78.70 2.85
CA ARG A 123 50.84 79.78 1.87
C ARG A 123 51.89 80.86 2.12
N GLU A 124 53.01 80.80 1.41
CA GLU A 124 53.89 81.96 1.22
C GLU A 124 53.44 82.75 -0.02
N LEU A 125 53.48 84.08 0.10
CA LEU A 125 53.02 85.04 -0.89
C LEU A 125 54.00 85.18 -2.08
N ALA A 126 53.43 85.09 -3.30
CA ALA A 126 53.75 85.84 -4.55
C ALA A 126 55.09 85.59 -5.29
N PRO A 127 55.26 86.00 -6.59
CA PRO A 127 54.29 86.41 -7.62
C PRO A 127 54.39 85.63 -8.97
N ALA A 128 53.49 86.02 -9.88
CA ALA A 128 53.23 85.59 -11.25
C ALA A 128 54.39 85.12 -12.16
N ALA A 129 54.11 84.08 -12.95
CA ALA A 129 54.73 83.80 -14.24
C ALA A 129 53.65 83.34 -15.26
N GLN A 130 53.32 84.25 -16.17
CA GLN A 130 52.91 84.13 -17.58
C GLN A 130 52.35 82.78 -18.11
N GLU A 131 51.04 82.80 -18.42
CA GLU A 131 50.34 82.55 -19.72
C GLU A 131 50.86 81.48 -20.74
N PRO A 132 49.96 80.81 -21.52
CA PRO A 132 49.01 81.50 -22.41
C PRO A 132 47.53 81.16 -22.17
N ALA A 133 46.75 82.23 -22.13
CA ALA A 133 45.32 82.20 -22.37
C ALA A 133 45.07 81.77 -23.81
N ALA A 134 44.38 80.65 -24.00
CA ALA A 134 43.45 80.58 -25.12
C ALA A 134 42.28 81.47 -24.72
N ASP A 135 42.14 82.62 -25.38
CA ASP A 135 41.00 83.52 -25.25
C ASP A 135 39.73 82.81 -25.74
N LEU A 136 39.18 81.92 -24.91
CA LEU A 136 37.81 81.45 -25.03
C LEU A 136 36.98 82.32 -24.08
N ASN A 137 36.12 83.13 -24.68
CA ASN A 137 35.25 84.03 -23.97
C ASN A 137 34.48 83.22 -22.90
N PRO A 138 34.40 83.63 -21.63
CA PRO A 138 33.70 82.87 -20.59
C PRO A 138 32.20 82.64 -20.89
N ALA A 139 31.65 83.36 -21.87
CA ALA A 139 30.33 83.09 -22.43
C ALA A 139 30.31 81.85 -23.36
N GLU A 140 31.35 81.65 -24.17
CA GLU A 140 31.50 80.51 -25.09
C GLU A 140 31.81 79.21 -24.34
N MET A 141 32.64 79.26 -23.28
CA MET A 141 32.83 78.10 -22.41
C MET A 141 31.53 77.70 -21.70
N ARG A 142 30.70 78.69 -21.33
CA ARG A 142 29.38 78.44 -20.76
C ARG A 142 28.42 77.86 -21.80
N SER A 143 28.45 78.33 -23.05
CA SER A 143 27.60 77.75 -24.11
C SER A 143 28.01 76.31 -24.43
N MET A 144 29.31 76.03 -24.59
CA MET A 144 29.82 74.68 -24.84
C MET A 144 29.53 73.73 -23.68
N ALA A 145 29.66 74.20 -22.43
CA ALA A 145 29.29 73.41 -21.26
C ALA A 145 27.78 73.12 -21.20
N THR A 146 26.93 74.10 -21.53
CA THR A 146 25.47 73.87 -21.57
C THR A 146 25.06 72.94 -22.70
N GLU A 147 25.75 72.99 -23.84
CA GLU A 147 25.47 72.12 -24.99
C GLU A 147 25.91 70.68 -24.72
N ALA A 148 27.09 70.49 -24.09
CA ALA A 148 27.55 69.18 -23.62
C ALA A 148 26.62 68.58 -22.56
N LEU A 149 26.20 69.38 -21.56
CA LEU A 149 25.24 68.93 -20.55
C LEU A 149 23.89 68.58 -21.17
N ARG A 150 23.43 69.35 -22.17
CA ARG A 150 22.18 69.06 -22.87
C ARG A 150 22.25 67.73 -23.63
N GLY A 151 23.39 67.42 -24.26
CA GLY A 151 23.64 66.13 -24.91
C GLY A 151 23.60 64.96 -23.94
N VAL A 152 24.30 65.07 -22.80
CA VAL A 152 24.30 64.02 -21.75
C VAL A 152 22.92 63.84 -21.14
N PHE A 153 22.16 64.92 -20.91
CA PHE A 153 20.78 64.82 -20.41
C PHE A 153 19.85 64.15 -21.43
N THR A 154 20.03 64.39 -22.73
CA THR A 154 19.22 63.71 -23.75
C THR A 154 19.54 62.23 -23.84
N GLU A 155 20.81 61.86 -23.76
CA GLU A 155 21.26 60.47 -23.76
C GLU A 155 20.73 59.73 -22.53
N LEU A 156 20.87 60.32 -21.33
CA LEU A 156 20.33 59.76 -20.08
C LEU A 156 18.80 59.58 -20.13
N LEU A 157 18.08 60.53 -20.71
CA LEU A 157 16.61 60.42 -20.85
C LEU A 157 16.19 59.35 -21.84
N ASP A 158 16.97 59.13 -22.90
CA ASP A 158 16.71 58.05 -23.86
C ASP A 158 17.10 56.68 -23.29
N ASP A 159 18.17 56.59 -22.50
CA ASP A 159 18.52 55.39 -21.74
C ASP A 159 17.45 55.03 -20.70
N ILE A 160 16.96 56.00 -19.92
CA ILE A 160 15.85 55.77 -18.98
C ILE A 160 14.60 55.30 -19.73
N ARG A 161 14.31 55.84 -20.92
CA ARG A 161 13.17 55.38 -21.72
C ARG A 161 13.35 53.97 -22.28
N THR A 162 14.55 53.59 -22.68
CA THR A 162 14.82 52.23 -23.18
C THR A 162 14.78 51.22 -22.03
N GLU A 163 15.34 51.55 -20.87
CA GLU A 163 15.24 50.73 -19.66
C GLU A 163 13.79 50.55 -19.19
N VAL A 164 12.98 51.62 -19.15
CA VAL A 164 11.57 51.52 -18.76
C VAL A 164 10.76 50.68 -19.76
N ARG A 165 11.07 50.76 -21.06
CA ARG A 165 10.44 49.91 -22.08
C ARG A 165 10.82 48.43 -21.90
N SER A 166 12.11 48.16 -21.71
CA SER A 166 12.64 46.82 -21.39
C SER A 166 11.98 46.24 -20.14
N ALA A 167 11.90 47.00 -19.05
CA ALA A 167 11.23 46.58 -17.82
C ALA A 167 9.74 46.31 -18.02
N ALA A 168 9.05 47.10 -18.85
CA ALA A 168 7.64 46.91 -19.17
C ALA A 168 7.38 45.68 -20.05
N ASP A 169 8.33 45.31 -20.92
CA ASP A 169 8.25 44.10 -21.73
C ASP A 169 8.52 42.84 -20.88
N ILE A 170 9.52 42.88 -19.99
CA ILE A 170 9.78 41.83 -18.99
C ILE A 170 8.57 41.61 -18.08
N ALA A 171 7.93 42.69 -17.62
CA ALA A 171 6.73 42.59 -16.77
C ALA A 171 5.54 41.97 -17.53
N ARG A 172 5.40 42.23 -18.83
CA ARG A 172 4.37 41.62 -19.67
C ARG A 172 4.63 40.13 -19.89
N GLU A 173 5.87 39.74 -20.18
CA GLU A 173 6.25 38.33 -20.28
C GLU A 173 6.05 37.57 -18.97
N ALA A 174 6.44 38.17 -17.84
CA ALA A 174 6.21 37.59 -16.51
C ALA A 174 4.71 37.42 -16.19
N SER A 175 3.87 38.35 -16.66
CA SER A 175 2.41 38.25 -16.48
C SER A 175 1.81 37.12 -17.31
N LEU A 176 2.26 36.96 -18.57
CA LEU A 176 1.84 35.85 -19.44
C LEU A 176 2.30 34.49 -18.88
N ALA A 177 3.54 34.41 -18.38
CA ALA A 177 4.04 33.21 -17.72
C ALA A 177 3.24 32.88 -16.45
N ALA A 178 2.87 33.88 -15.64
CA ALA A 178 2.04 33.68 -14.46
C ALA A 178 0.62 33.19 -14.81
N GLU A 179 0.04 33.67 -15.91
CA GLU A 179 -1.26 33.19 -16.41
C GLU A 179 -1.17 31.74 -16.90
N GLN A 180 -0.11 31.37 -17.61
CA GLN A 180 0.12 29.98 -18.03
C GLN A 180 0.28 29.04 -16.84
N VAL A 181 0.99 29.46 -15.79
CA VAL A 181 1.12 28.67 -14.56
C VAL A 181 -0.23 28.50 -13.87
N ARG A 182 -1.07 29.55 -13.80
CA ARG A 182 -2.42 29.44 -13.24
C ARG A 182 -3.32 28.51 -14.06
N ALA A 183 -3.24 28.58 -15.40
CA ALA A 183 -3.97 27.69 -16.29
C ALA A 183 -3.56 26.22 -16.08
N ALA A 184 -2.27 25.94 -16.05
CA ALA A 184 -1.73 24.60 -15.80
C ALA A 184 -2.11 24.07 -14.40
N GLN A 185 -2.12 24.94 -13.38
CA GLN A 185 -2.61 24.57 -12.04
C GLN A 185 -4.11 24.27 -12.03
N GLY A 186 -4.92 25.01 -12.81
CA GLY A 186 -6.34 24.73 -12.98
C GLY A 186 -6.60 23.37 -13.63
N GLU A 187 -5.87 23.07 -14.71
CA GLU A 187 -5.95 21.76 -15.40
C GLU A 187 -5.51 20.61 -14.49
N ALA A 188 -4.44 20.80 -13.72
CA ALA A 188 -3.98 19.79 -12.76
C ALA A 188 -5.01 19.50 -11.66
N ARG A 189 -5.69 20.55 -11.15
CA ARG A 189 -6.77 20.39 -10.16
C ARG A 189 -7.99 19.69 -10.76
N ALA A 190 -8.41 20.07 -11.97
CA ALA A 190 -9.51 19.41 -12.67
C ALA A 190 -9.22 17.92 -12.93
N ALA A 191 -7.99 17.59 -13.34
CA ALA A 191 -7.56 16.19 -13.52
C ALA A 191 -7.55 15.42 -12.19
N GLN A 192 -7.14 16.06 -11.09
CA GLN A 192 -7.17 15.45 -9.77
C GLN A 192 -8.60 15.20 -9.28
N GLU A 193 -9.52 16.14 -9.50
CA GLU A 193 -10.94 15.98 -9.17
C GLU A 193 -11.56 14.83 -9.97
N GLN A 194 -11.31 14.75 -11.28
CA GLN A 194 -11.76 13.63 -12.11
C GLN A 194 -11.21 12.28 -11.61
N ALA A 195 -9.93 12.20 -11.28
CA ALA A 195 -9.34 10.98 -10.74
C ALA A 195 -9.96 10.56 -9.39
N GLN A 196 -10.34 11.53 -8.56
CA GLN A 196 -11.05 11.25 -7.29
C GLN A 196 -12.48 10.78 -7.53
N GLU A 197 -13.20 11.37 -8.49
CA GLU A 197 -14.54 10.92 -8.88
C GLU A 197 -14.52 9.50 -9.44
N ASP A 198 -13.55 9.18 -10.30
CA ASP A 198 -13.41 7.84 -10.86
C ASP A 198 -13.07 6.80 -9.78
N LEU A 199 -12.23 7.16 -8.81
CA LEU A 199 -11.97 6.29 -7.66
C LEU A 199 -13.23 6.08 -6.81
N ARG A 200 -14.06 7.12 -6.62
CA ARG A 200 -15.34 6.98 -5.90
C ARG A 200 -16.31 6.08 -6.65
N ARG A 201 -16.46 6.25 -7.97
CA ARG A 201 -17.28 5.36 -8.80
C ARG A 201 -16.81 3.91 -8.72
N ALA A 202 -15.51 3.66 -8.82
CA ALA A 202 -14.95 2.32 -8.68
C ALA A 202 -15.21 1.71 -7.29
N GLN A 203 -15.17 2.51 -6.22
CA GLN A 203 -15.51 2.06 -4.87
C GLN A 203 -17.00 1.73 -4.72
N GLU A 204 -17.88 2.54 -5.32
CA GLU A 204 -19.33 2.29 -5.34
C GLU A 204 -19.66 1.02 -6.13
N ASP A 205 -19.03 0.81 -7.28
CA ASP A 205 -19.20 -0.40 -8.08
C ASP A 205 -18.75 -1.66 -7.33
N LEU A 206 -17.62 -1.59 -6.61
CA LEU A 206 -17.16 -2.69 -5.76
C LEU A 206 -18.12 -2.98 -4.60
N ARG A 207 -18.71 -1.94 -3.99
CA ARG A 207 -19.73 -2.11 -2.94
C ARG A 207 -20.99 -2.75 -3.49
N ASN A 208 -21.49 -2.26 -4.63
CA ASN A 208 -22.67 -2.82 -5.29
C ASN A 208 -22.45 -4.29 -5.68
N ALA A 209 -21.25 -4.62 -6.19
CA ALA A 209 -20.90 -6.01 -6.51
C ALA A 209 -20.85 -6.90 -5.26
N ALA A 210 -20.29 -6.41 -4.15
CA ALA A 210 -20.26 -7.15 -2.88
C ALA A 210 -21.67 -7.35 -2.29
N GLU A 211 -22.55 -6.36 -2.38
CA GLU A 211 -23.94 -6.47 -1.95
C GLU A 211 -24.72 -7.47 -2.82
N ALA A 212 -24.51 -7.46 -4.14
CA ALA A 212 -25.09 -8.45 -5.04
C ALA A 212 -24.62 -9.88 -4.72
N GLN A 213 -23.34 -10.07 -4.37
CA GLN A 213 -22.81 -11.36 -3.92
C GLN A 213 -23.47 -11.83 -2.63
N ARG A 214 -23.61 -10.95 -1.64
CA ARG A 214 -24.29 -11.28 -0.37
C ARG A 214 -25.76 -11.64 -0.59
N GLY A 215 -26.46 -10.93 -1.47
CA GLY A 215 -27.83 -11.27 -1.86
C GLY A 215 -27.93 -12.66 -2.49
N ALA A 216 -27.04 -12.96 -3.44
CA ALA A 216 -27.00 -14.28 -4.08
C ALA A 216 -26.64 -15.42 -3.10
N GLU A 217 -25.75 -15.17 -2.13
CA GLU A 217 -25.44 -16.13 -1.07
C GLU A 217 -26.62 -16.37 -0.14
N GLN A 218 -27.34 -15.30 0.27
CA GLN A 218 -28.55 -15.42 1.07
C GLN A 218 -29.64 -16.22 0.34
N GLU A 219 -29.89 -15.94 -0.93
CA GLU A 219 -30.84 -16.72 -1.73
C GLU A 219 -30.44 -18.20 -1.84
N ARG A 220 -29.15 -18.50 -1.98
CA ARG A 220 -28.64 -19.88 -1.98
C ARG A 220 -28.86 -20.57 -0.63
N LEU A 221 -28.63 -19.87 0.47
CA LEU A 221 -28.86 -20.39 1.82
C LEU A 221 -30.35 -20.65 2.06
N GLU A 222 -31.22 -19.73 1.66
CA GLU A 222 -32.68 -19.92 1.75
C GLU A 222 -33.15 -21.09 0.88
N ALA A 223 -32.64 -21.22 -0.35
CA ALA A 223 -32.96 -22.35 -1.21
C ALA A 223 -32.50 -23.68 -0.59
N ALA A 224 -31.32 -23.70 0.03
CA ALA A 224 -30.81 -24.87 0.75
C ALA A 224 -31.66 -25.21 1.99
N LEU A 225 -32.13 -24.20 2.73
CA LEU A 225 -33.05 -24.40 3.86
C LEU A 225 -34.39 -24.98 3.40
N ARG A 226 -35.00 -24.42 2.34
CA ARG A 226 -36.25 -24.96 1.76
C ARG A 226 -36.08 -26.41 1.31
N ALA A 227 -34.97 -26.72 0.62
CA ALA A 227 -34.67 -28.09 0.20
C ALA A 227 -34.45 -29.04 1.39
N SER A 228 -33.86 -28.56 2.49
CA SER A 228 -33.73 -29.34 3.74
C SER A 228 -35.10 -29.62 4.37
N GLU A 229 -35.96 -28.61 4.46
CA GLU A 229 -37.32 -28.78 4.99
C GLU A 229 -38.13 -29.79 4.17
N GLU A 230 -38.07 -29.71 2.84
CA GLU A 230 -38.72 -30.67 1.95
C GLU A 230 -38.22 -32.10 2.17
N ARG A 231 -36.90 -32.29 2.36
CA ARG A 231 -36.33 -33.60 2.72
C ARG A 231 -36.84 -34.11 4.06
N THR A 232 -36.91 -33.25 5.09
CA THR A 232 -37.43 -33.65 6.40
C THR A 232 -38.90 -34.04 6.34
N ARG A 233 -39.73 -33.31 5.58
CA ARG A 233 -41.15 -33.67 5.36
C ARG A 233 -41.28 -34.99 4.61
N ALA A 234 -40.46 -35.22 3.58
CA ALA A 234 -40.44 -36.47 2.85
C ALA A 234 -40.05 -37.67 3.74
N ASP A 235 -39.03 -37.50 4.59
CA ASP A 235 -38.61 -38.51 5.56
C ASP A 235 -39.69 -38.80 6.62
N GLU A 236 -40.39 -37.77 7.10
CA GLU A 236 -41.53 -37.93 8.01
C GLU A 236 -42.69 -38.69 7.36
N THR A 237 -43.03 -38.38 6.10
CA THR A 237 -44.05 -39.12 5.35
C THR A 237 -43.64 -40.58 5.15
N ALA A 238 -42.38 -40.85 4.79
CA ALA A 238 -41.87 -42.21 4.62
C ALA A 238 -41.87 -43.00 5.94
N ARG A 239 -41.59 -42.34 7.08
CA ARG A 239 -41.70 -42.96 8.41
C ARG A 239 -43.15 -43.28 8.77
N ALA A 240 -44.09 -42.37 8.50
CA ALA A 240 -45.51 -42.62 8.73
C ALA A 240 -46.03 -43.79 7.89
N GLU A 241 -45.62 -43.89 6.62
CA GLU A 241 -45.95 -45.03 5.75
C GLU A 241 -45.36 -46.35 6.26
N ARG A 242 -44.11 -46.35 6.75
CA ARG A 242 -43.49 -47.55 7.35
C ARG A 242 -44.24 -48.03 8.60
N ILE A 243 -44.62 -47.10 9.48
CA ILE A 243 -45.39 -47.43 10.69
C ILE A 243 -46.78 -47.97 10.32
N ALA A 244 -47.45 -47.39 9.32
CA ALA A 244 -48.73 -47.89 8.82
C ALA A 244 -48.61 -49.28 8.19
N ALA A 245 -47.53 -49.54 7.43
CA ALA A 245 -47.26 -50.84 6.83
C ALA A 245 -46.90 -51.92 7.88
N GLU A 246 -46.21 -51.53 8.96
CA GLU A 246 -45.87 -52.42 10.08
C GLU A 246 -47.11 -52.75 10.93
N ALA A 247 -48.01 -51.78 11.16
CA ALA A 247 -49.29 -52.01 11.83
C ALA A 247 -50.26 -52.91 11.03
N ALA A 248 -50.07 -53.02 9.71
CA ALA A 248 -50.84 -53.91 8.85
C ALA A 248 -50.28 -55.35 8.80
N ARG A 249 -49.18 -55.66 9.50
CA ARG A 249 -48.65 -57.02 9.61
C ARG A 249 -49.40 -57.81 10.71
N PRO A 250 -49.98 -58.99 10.41
CA PRO A 250 -50.62 -59.82 11.42
C PRO A 250 -49.60 -60.44 12.39
N GLU A 251 -49.88 -60.33 13.69
CA GLU A 251 -49.10 -60.91 14.79
C GLU A 251 -48.92 -62.44 14.62
N ARG A 252 -47.67 -62.91 14.61
CA ARG A 252 -47.34 -64.29 14.99
C ARG A 252 -46.66 -64.27 16.36
N ILE A 253 -47.41 -64.68 17.36
CA ILE A 253 -46.91 -65.04 18.69
C ILE A 253 -46.49 -66.51 18.66
N ALA A 254 -45.24 -66.81 19.04
CA ALA A 254 -44.89 -68.05 19.75
C ALA A 254 -43.50 -67.96 20.39
N GLU A 255 -43.50 -68.16 21.70
CA GLU A 255 -42.38 -68.35 22.64
C GLU A 255 -41.40 -69.46 22.25
N SER A 256 -40.14 -69.34 22.68
CA SER A 256 -39.58 -70.26 23.69
C SER A 256 -38.26 -69.74 24.25
N ALA A 257 -38.16 -69.75 25.58
CA ALA A 257 -36.94 -69.52 26.33
C ALA A 257 -36.53 -70.85 26.98
N VAL A 258 -35.29 -71.31 26.76
CA VAL A 258 -34.53 -72.18 27.70
C VAL A 258 -33.02 -71.95 27.49
N PRO A 259 -32.19 -71.81 28.55
CA PRO A 259 -30.75 -71.60 28.44
C PRO A 259 -29.97 -72.93 28.44
N ARG A 260 -28.82 -72.98 27.75
CA ARG A 260 -27.78 -74.00 27.96
C ARG A 260 -26.36 -73.44 27.80
N PHE A 261 -25.53 -73.75 28.79
CA PHE A 261 -24.12 -73.43 28.94
C PHE A 261 -23.20 -74.31 28.06
N GLY A 262 -22.05 -73.74 27.65
CA GLY A 262 -20.81 -74.41 27.23
C GLY A 262 -20.76 -74.80 25.74
N VAL A 263 -19.68 -74.67 24.97
CA VAL A 263 -18.24 -74.62 25.27
C VAL A 263 -17.49 -74.03 24.05
N THR A 264 -16.62 -73.06 24.34
CA THR A 264 -15.38 -72.60 23.66
C THR A 264 -15.13 -72.70 22.14
N ARG A 265 -14.66 -71.54 21.63
CA ARG A 265 -13.43 -71.28 20.84
C ARG A 265 -13.50 -71.30 19.30
N ARG A 266 -12.85 -70.23 18.76
CA ARG A 266 -12.47 -69.91 17.38
C ARG A 266 -13.67 -69.41 16.56
N ASP A 267 -13.89 -68.11 16.37
CA ASP A 267 -12.96 -67.14 15.76
C ASP A 267 -13.23 -65.67 16.20
N ASP A 268 -12.98 -65.36 17.48
CA ASP A 268 -12.97 -64.00 18.02
C ASP A 268 -11.66 -63.22 17.73
N ILE A 269 -11.11 -63.35 16.52
CA ILE A 269 -9.91 -62.60 16.09
C ILE A 269 -10.10 -62.12 14.63
N ALA A 270 -11.12 -61.31 14.37
CA ALA A 270 -11.25 -60.58 13.10
C ALA A 270 -12.07 -59.28 13.14
N ALA A 271 -12.45 -58.76 14.31
CA ALA A 271 -13.25 -57.51 14.37
C ALA A 271 -12.85 -56.54 15.51
N GLN A 272 -11.64 -56.68 16.06
CA GLN A 272 -11.11 -55.81 17.12
C GLN A 272 -9.95 -54.92 16.63
N ILE A 273 -9.99 -54.47 15.37
CA ILE A 273 -9.17 -53.35 14.87
C ILE A 273 -10.09 -52.52 13.97
N GLY A 274 -10.50 -51.34 14.45
CA GLY A 274 -11.27 -50.39 13.65
C GLY A 274 -12.46 -49.72 14.35
N ARG A 275 -12.49 -49.63 15.69
CA ARG A 275 -13.57 -48.88 16.36
C ARG A 275 -13.20 -48.05 17.59
N ASP A 276 -11.94 -47.68 17.74
CA ASP A 276 -11.50 -46.61 18.66
C ASP A 276 -10.79 -45.53 17.85
N GLU A 277 -11.53 -44.66 17.17
CA GLU A 277 -11.07 -43.29 16.79
C GLU A 277 -12.17 -42.39 16.17
N ILE A 278 -13.46 -42.60 16.46
CA ILE A 278 -14.52 -41.67 16.02
C ILE A 278 -15.41 -41.33 17.23
N GLY A 279 -14.81 -40.62 18.18
CA GLY A 279 -15.46 -40.19 19.42
C GLY A 279 -14.83 -38.94 20.01
N ALA A 280 -14.35 -38.01 19.18
CA ALA A 280 -13.87 -36.70 19.63
C ALA A 280 -13.91 -35.65 18.50
N ARG A 281 -15.05 -35.50 17.82
CA ARG A 281 -15.29 -34.39 16.87
C ARG A 281 -16.77 -34.01 16.84
N ARG A 282 -17.29 -33.54 17.97
CA ARG A 282 -18.50 -32.70 18.03
C ARG A 282 -18.28 -31.72 19.16
N ASP A 283 -17.78 -30.55 18.78
CA ASP A 283 -17.91 -29.23 19.42
C ASP A 283 -16.73 -28.37 18.97
N ALA A 284 -16.79 -27.94 17.71
CA ALA A 284 -16.01 -26.81 17.21
C ALA A 284 -16.95 -25.95 16.37
N PRO A 285 -17.17 -24.68 16.74
CA PRO A 285 -17.93 -23.76 15.91
C PRO A 285 -17.21 -23.54 14.59
N VAL A 286 -18.01 -23.55 13.52
CA VAL A 286 -17.64 -23.22 12.16
C VAL A 286 -17.03 -21.82 12.13
N THR A 287 -15.80 -21.67 11.67
CA THR A 287 -15.27 -20.39 11.20
C THR A 287 -14.37 -20.63 10.00
N GLN A 288 -14.91 -20.23 8.85
CA GLN A 288 -14.31 -19.51 7.73
C GLN A 288 -12.90 -19.86 7.24
N GLN A 289 -12.85 -19.90 5.91
CA GLN A 289 -11.74 -20.17 5.02
C GLN A 289 -10.56 -19.21 5.18
N GLY A 290 -9.37 -19.74 4.90
CA GLY A 290 -8.25 -19.02 4.29
C GLY A 290 -7.37 -18.21 5.22
N GLU A 291 -6.18 -18.72 5.53
CA GLU A 291 -4.98 -17.88 5.66
C GLU A 291 -3.72 -18.75 5.68
N GLU A 292 -2.79 -18.44 4.77
CA GLU A 292 -1.46 -19.02 4.72
C GLU A 292 -0.73 -18.74 6.04
N THR A 293 -0.49 -19.77 6.83
CA THR A 293 0.28 -19.68 8.08
C THR A 293 1.73 -19.30 7.79
N GLY A 294 2.09 -18.05 8.04
CA GLY A 294 3.47 -17.60 8.14
C GLY A 294 4.22 -18.27 9.31
N PRO A 295 5.56 -18.23 9.34
CA PRO A 295 6.33 -18.78 10.46
C PRO A 295 6.07 -18.00 11.75
N ARG A 296 5.91 -18.70 12.88
CA ARG A 296 5.85 -18.06 14.21
C ARG A 296 7.21 -17.47 14.54
N THR A 297 7.29 -16.16 14.73
CA THR A 297 8.57 -15.48 14.92
C THR A 297 8.72 -14.89 16.31
N ARG A 298 9.97 -14.84 16.79
CA ARG A 298 10.32 -14.24 18.09
C ARG A 298 10.63 -12.74 17.95
N THR A 299 10.78 -12.26 16.72
CA THR A 299 11.15 -10.89 16.42
C THR A 299 10.30 -10.38 15.28
N ILE A 300 9.62 -9.26 15.49
CA ILE A 300 8.74 -8.62 14.50
C ILE A 300 9.20 -7.17 14.35
N VAL A 301 9.24 -6.68 13.11
CA VAL A 301 9.52 -5.27 12.79
C VAL A 301 8.20 -4.55 12.57
N LEU A 302 7.91 -3.50 13.33
CA LEU A 302 6.77 -2.61 13.08
C LEU A 302 7.21 -1.42 12.25
N MET A 303 6.39 -1.03 11.29
CA MET A 303 6.48 0.26 10.65
C MET A 303 5.26 1.11 11.04
N LEU A 304 5.49 2.20 11.76
CA LEU A 304 4.47 3.15 12.18
C LEU A 304 4.45 4.35 11.23
N SER A 305 3.31 4.64 10.60
CA SER A 305 3.13 5.80 9.71
C SER A 305 1.71 6.37 9.73
N PRO A 306 1.49 7.70 9.75
CA PRO A 306 2.45 8.77 9.99
C PRO A 306 2.63 9.01 11.51
N ILE A 307 3.80 9.46 11.92
CA ILE A 307 4.11 9.85 13.30
C ILE A 307 4.12 11.38 13.41
N PRO A 308 3.16 11.98 14.13
CA PRO A 308 3.02 13.44 14.17
C PRO A 308 4.08 14.11 15.05
N SER A 309 4.64 13.41 16.04
CA SER A 309 5.69 13.94 16.91
C SER A 309 6.49 12.83 17.60
N PHE A 310 7.71 13.14 18.04
CA PHE A 310 8.54 12.21 18.82
C PHE A 310 7.91 11.85 20.17
N ALA A 311 7.24 12.80 20.84
CA ALA A 311 6.52 12.53 22.09
C ALA A 311 5.44 11.46 21.90
N ARG A 312 4.74 11.50 20.76
CA ARG A 312 3.73 10.51 20.39
C ARG A 312 4.34 9.12 20.16
N LEU A 313 5.51 9.05 19.51
CA LEU A 313 6.23 7.80 19.34
C LEU A 313 6.60 7.16 20.69
N VAL A 314 7.07 7.95 21.65
CA VAL A 314 7.43 7.46 23.00
C VAL A 314 6.19 6.94 23.75
N GLU A 315 5.04 7.58 23.58
CA GLU A 315 3.78 7.12 24.17
C GLU A 315 3.33 5.77 23.58
N ILE A 316 3.39 5.63 22.26
CA ILE A 316 3.10 4.39 21.54
C ILE A 316 4.06 3.29 21.99
N GLU A 317 5.35 3.58 22.08
CA GLU A 317 6.37 2.66 22.57
C GLU A 317 6.04 2.15 23.98
N ARG A 318 5.77 3.05 24.93
CA ARG A 318 5.44 2.67 26.31
C ARG A 318 4.19 1.79 26.37
N ARG A 319 3.21 2.05 25.52
CA ARG A 319 1.98 1.28 25.48
C ARG A 319 2.18 -0.10 24.88
N ILE A 320 2.92 -0.21 23.78
CA ILE A 320 3.25 -1.50 23.19
C ILE A 320 4.15 -2.32 24.13
N GLN A 321 5.09 -1.68 24.82
CA GLN A 321 5.90 -2.34 25.87
C GLN A 321 5.08 -2.86 27.06
N SER A 322 3.90 -2.27 27.33
CA SER A 322 3.01 -2.73 28.39
C SER A 322 2.26 -4.04 28.06
N LEU A 323 2.27 -4.46 26.79
CA LEU A 323 1.70 -5.74 26.38
C LEU A 323 2.50 -6.89 26.99
N SER A 324 1.81 -7.82 27.65
CA SER A 324 2.43 -8.98 28.32
C SER A 324 3.27 -9.87 27.39
N GLN A 325 2.97 -9.81 26.09
CA GLN A 325 3.60 -10.56 25.02
C GLN A 325 4.97 -9.98 24.61
N VAL A 326 5.25 -8.71 24.93
CA VAL A 326 6.45 -7.99 24.52
C VAL A 326 7.56 -8.17 25.56
N LYS A 327 8.75 -8.56 25.10
CA LYS A 327 9.97 -8.70 25.92
C LYS A 327 10.83 -7.44 25.85
N SER A 328 11.03 -6.94 24.64
CA SER A 328 11.86 -5.79 24.36
C SER A 328 11.32 -5.06 23.15
N LEU A 329 11.37 -3.74 23.16
CA LEU A 329 11.01 -2.91 22.01
C LEU A 329 12.02 -1.78 21.92
N TYR A 330 12.57 -1.55 20.73
CA TYR A 330 13.47 -0.43 20.47
C TYR A 330 13.18 0.20 19.12
N VAL A 331 13.35 1.51 19.03
CA VAL A 331 13.24 2.27 17.78
C VAL A 331 14.53 2.07 16.98
N ARG A 332 14.40 1.57 15.76
CA ARG A 332 15.52 1.34 14.83
C ARG A 332 15.80 2.55 13.97
N ASP A 333 14.75 3.19 13.46
CA ASP A 333 14.88 4.30 12.52
C ASP A 333 13.65 5.22 12.57
N LEU A 334 13.83 6.50 12.26
CA LEU A 334 12.75 7.50 12.14
C LEU A 334 13.06 8.41 10.94
N ASN A 335 12.40 8.15 9.81
CA ASN A 335 12.61 8.90 8.57
C ASN A 335 11.28 9.42 8.03
N GLY A 336 11.18 10.73 7.78
CA GLY A 336 10.05 11.31 7.06
C GLY A 336 8.67 11.08 7.68
N GLY A 337 8.58 10.93 9.01
CA GLY A 337 7.32 10.63 9.70
C GLY A 337 6.97 9.14 9.77
N VAL A 338 7.87 8.23 9.36
CA VAL A 338 7.74 6.78 9.54
C VAL A 338 8.76 6.30 10.56
N ALA A 339 8.34 5.53 11.58
CA ALA A 339 9.28 4.86 12.49
C ALA A 339 9.30 3.36 12.28
N SER A 340 10.50 2.81 12.27
CA SER A 340 10.73 1.36 12.34
C SER A 340 11.04 0.98 13.79
N LEU A 341 10.27 0.06 14.36
CA LEU A 341 10.47 -0.47 15.70
C LEU A 341 10.72 -1.97 15.59
N VAL A 342 11.63 -2.49 16.41
CA VAL A 342 11.88 -3.92 16.49
C VAL A 342 11.37 -4.44 17.82
N LEU A 343 10.51 -5.46 17.77
CA LEU A 343 9.93 -6.10 18.93
C LEU A 343 10.55 -7.48 19.10
N GLY A 344 11.08 -7.73 20.28
CA GLY A 344 11.33 -9.06 20.79
C GLY A 344 10.12 -9.55 21.57
N LEU A 345 9.60 -10.71 21.20
CA LEU A 345 8.45 -11.33 21.84
C LEU A 345 8.90 -12.28 22.96
N ARG A 346 8.08 -12.40 24.02
CA ARG A 346 8.30 -13.40 25.08
C ARG A 346 7.98 -14.81 24.61
N VAL A 347 6.99 -14.95 23.73
CA VAL A 347 6.52 -16.21 23.16
C VAL A 347 6.49 -16.06 21.63
N PRO A 348 7.01 -17.04 20.85
CA PRO A 348 6.88 -17.00 19.39
C PRO A 348 5.41 -17.05 18.99
N MET A 349 4.94 -16.09 18.21
CA MET A 349 3.55 -16.00 17.74
C MET A 349 3.51 -15.53 16.29
N LEU A 350 2.34 -15.63 15.66
CA LEU A 350 2.15 -15.14 14.30
C LEU A 350 2.15 -13.60 14.27
N VAL A 351 2.53 -13.05 13.13
CA VAL A 351 2.53 -11.59 12.91
C VAL A 351 1.10 -11.04 13.02
N ASP A 352 0.10 -11.75 12.51
CA ASP A 352 -1.31 -11.36 12.59
C ASP A 352 -1.85 -11.45 14.02
N GLU A 353 -1.44 -12.46 14.80
CA GLU A 353 -1.78 -12.58 16.23
C GLU A 353 -1.26 -11.38 17.04
N MET A 354 -0.03 -10.94 16.75
CA MET A 354 0.54 -9.72 17.34
C MET A 354 -0.18 -8.46 16.84
N GLY A 355 -0.54 -8.41 15.55
CA GLY A 355 -1.33 -7.33 14.97
C GLY A 355 -2.67 -7.13 15.67
N ALA A 356 -3.40 -8.22 15.92
CA ALA A 356 -4.65 -8.21 16.66
C ALA A 356 -4.45 -7.75 18.12
N ALA A 357 -3.37 -8.19 18.78
CA ALA A 357 -3.05 -7.75 20.13
C ALA A 357 -2.75 -6.23 20.19
N ILE A 358 -2.04 -5.70 19.20
CA ILE A 358 -1.76 -4.26 19.09
C ILE A 358 -3.04 -3.48 18.75
N ALA A 359 -3.88 -3.98 17.84
CA ALA A 359 -5.17 -3.37 17.48
C ALA A 359 -6.17 -3.35 18.64
N SER A 360 -6.04 -4.28 19.60
CA SER A 360 -6.85 -4.28 20.84
C SER A 360 -6.51 -3.14 21.81
N LEU A 361 -5.41 -2.42 21.59
CA LEU A 361 -5.05 -1.25 22.41
C LEU A 361 -6.07 -0.13 22.19
N THR A 362 -6.82 0.20 23.25
CA THR A 362 -7.86 1.25 23.22
C THR A 362 -7.28 2.63 22.86
N GLN A 363 -6.06 2.91 23.32
CA GLN A 363 -5.26 4.08 22.98
C GLN A 363 -3.77 3.69 23.06
N PRO A 364 -2.95 4.05 22.06
CA PRO A 364 -3.31 4.68 20.78
C PRO A 364 -4.05 3.72 19.85
N ARG A 365 -5.01 4.22 19.05
CA ARG A 365 -5.73 3.40 18.06
C ARG A 365 -4.78 3.15 16.89
N LEU A 366 -4.39 1.90 16.71
CA LEU A 366 -3.48 1.47 15.66
C LEU A 366 -4.23 0.51 14.73
N ALA A 367 -4.37 0.88 13.47
CA ALA A 367 -4.89 -0.01 12.44
C ALA A 367 -3.75 -0.72 11.72
N VAL A 368 -3.87 -2.03 11.63
CA VAL A 368 -2.98 -2.86 10.81
C VAL A 368 -3.29 -2.59 9.34
N GLN A 369 -2.31 -2.07 8.61
CA GLN A 369 -2.43 -1.80 7.17
C GLN A 369 -1.96 -2.96 6.32
N ARG A 370 -0.87 -3.61 6.75
CA ARG A 370 -0.25 -4.70 6.01
C ARG A 370 0.50 -5.61 6.96
N THR A 371 0.35 -6.91 6.77
CA THR A 371 1.18 -7.93 7.40
C THR A 371 2.05 -8.61 6.35
N GLY A 372 3.33 -8.77 6.70
CA GLY A 372 4.32 -9.54 5.95
C GLY A 372 4.93 -10.61 6.85
N ALA A 373 5.87 -11.39 6.33
CA ALA A 373 6.42 -12.56 7.03
C ALA A 373 6.98 -12.24 8.44
N ASP A 374 7.66 -11.09 8.60
CA ASP A 374 8.23 -10.61 9.87
C ASP A 374 7.96 -9.12 10.13
N THR A 375 7.16 -8.50 9.26
CA THR A 375 6.97 -7.05 9.21
C THR A 375 5.49 -6.71 9.35
N LEU A 376 5.17 -5.75 10.19
CA LEU A 376 3.79 -5.33 10.42
C LEU A 376 3.68 -3.80 10.28
N GLU A 377 2.91 -3.36 9.30
CA GLU A 377 2.68 -1.96 9.00
C GLU A 377 1.43 -1.47 9.73
N LEU A 378 1.59 -0.40 10.51
CA LEU A 378 0.56 0.16 11.39
C LEU A 378 0.34 1.63 11.05
N ARG A 379 -0.92 2.01 10.95
CA ARG A 379 -1.37 3.39 10.87
C ARG A 379 -2.01 3.84 12.17
N ILE A 380 -1.65 5.04 12.60
CA ILE A 380 -2.28 5.68 13.76
C ILE A 380 -3.64 6.22 13.31
N GLU A 381 -4.71 5.73 13.92
CA GLU A 381 -6.07 6.18 13.68
C GLU A 381 -6.52 7.19 14.73
N GLY A 382 -7.29 8.21 14.32
CA GLY A 382 -7.95 9.14 15.24
C GLY A 382 -7.32 10.53 15.38
N GLU A 383 -6.25 10.85 14.65
CA GLU A 383 -5.77 12.23 14.52
C GLU A 383 -5.75 12.58 13.03
N ALA A 384 -6.74 13.35 12.59
CA ALA A 384 -6.71 14.01 11.30
C ALA A 384 -5.41 14.81 11.24
N GLY A 385 -4.55 14.47 10.27
CA GLY A 385 -3.51 15.38 9.86
C GLY A 385 -4.17 16.69 9.46
N VAL A 386 -3.92 17.72 10.25
CA VAL A 386 -3.84 19.07 9.71
C VAL A 386 -2.62 19.03 8.79
N ALA A 387 -2.88 18.84 7.50
CA ALA A 387 -1.96 19.09 6.40
C ALA A 387 -2.69 19.99 5.41
#